data_AF-A0A0G0MA00-F1
#
_entry.id   AF-A0A0G0MA00-F1
#
_cell.length_a   1.000
_cell.length_b   1.000
_cell.length_c   1.000
_cell.angle_alpha   90.00
_cell.angle_beta   90.00
_cell.angle_gamma   90.00
#
_symmetry.space_group_name_H-M   'P 1'
#
loop_
_entity.id
_entity.type
_entity.pdbx_description
1 polymer ?
#
loop_
_entity_poly.entity_id
_entity_poly.type
_entity_poly.pdbx_seq_one_letter_code
_entity_poly.pdbx_strand_id
1 'polypeptide(L)'
;MNKKFLIAMLNVLTLCIVIAAVSIFFVSNANWIGLVLIALAGLCLASLIPFKVKLKTVLPDIFFGLIDNGILAILAIFGGHFGGVAGAIIGGVVGNAITDGIAGIFEGHMAEKLRERFIPEERTMLKSAVGKMAGCLLGAGVVLAVNSIVEF
;
A
#
# COMPACT_ATOMS: atom_id res chain seq x y z
N MET A 1 9.74 -7.23 26.22
CA MET A 1 9.45 -6.98 24.79
C MET A 1 10.74 -7.15 23.99
N ASN A 2 10.72 -7.89 22.87
CA ASN A 2 11.94 -8.25 22.13
C ASN A 2 12.53 -7.01 21.42
N LYS A 3 13.84 -6.70 21.57
CA LYS A 3 14.46 -5.49 20.98
C LYS A 3 14.21 -5.35 19.47
N LYS A 4 14.19 -6.47 18.75
CA LYS A 4 13.89 -6.51 17.30
C LYS A 4 12.46 -6.05 16.98
N PHE A 5 11.50 -6.40 17.84
CA PHE A 5 10.10 -6.00 17.68
C PHE A 5 9.93 -4.49 17.87
N LEU A 6 10.59 -3.91 18.89
CA LEU A 6 10.56 -2.47 19.14
C LEU A 6 11.12 -1.67 17.95
N ILE A 7 12.26 -2.09 17.41
CA ILE A 7 12.90 -1.41 16.26
C ILE A 7 12.01 -1.51 15.01
N ALA A 8 11.40 -2.66 14.75
CA ALA A 8 10.47 -2.82 13.63
C ALA A 8 9.25 -1.90 13.77
N MET A 9 8.67 -1.83 14.97
CA MET A 9 7.54 -0.96 15.27
C MET A 9 7.89 0.53 15.10
N LEU A 10 9.06 0.96 15.60
CA LEU A 10 9.55 2.33 15.42
C LEU A 10 9.76 2.67 13.94
N ASN A 11 10.30 1.73 13.15
CA ASN A 11 10.47 1.93 11.70
C ASN A 11 9.11 2.15 11.00
N VAL A 12 8.13 1.29 11.26
CA VAL A 12 6.78 1.41 10.68
C VAL A 12 6.12 2.72 11.11
N LEU A 13 6.19 3.08 12.39
CA LEU A 13 5.61 4.32 12.89
C LEU A 13 6.26 5.56 12.24
N THR A 14 7.59 5.54 12.07
CA THR A 14 8.32 6.60 11.38
C THR A 14 7.87 6.74 9.93
N LEU A 15 7.72 5.61 9.22
CA LEU A 15 7.20 5.60 7.85
C LEU A 15 5.80 6.21 7.78
N CYS A 16 4.88 5.82 8.68
CA CYS A 16 3.52 6.37 8.70
C CYS A 16 3.52 7.90 8.86
N ILE A 17 4.34 8.43 9.76
CA ILE A 17 4.46 9.88 9.97
C ILE A 17 4.99 10.57 8.71
N VAL A 18 6.06 10.04 8.11
CA VAL A 18 6.66 10.60 6.90
C VAL A 18 5.66 10.57 5.74
N ILE A 19 4.98 9.45 5.52
CA ILE A 19 4.00 9.29 4.45
C ILE A 19 2.84 10.28 4.65
N ALA A 20 2.26 10.34 5.85
CA ALA A 20 1.15 11.25 6.13
C ALA A 20 1.58 12.72 5.91
N ALA A 21 2.73 13.12 6.44
CA ALA A 21 3.23 14.49 6.31
C ALA A 21 3.48 14.88 4.84
N VAL A 22 4.16 14.03 4.08
CA VAL A 22 4.45 14.28 2.66
C VAL A 22 3.16 14.28 1.84
N SER A 23 2.26 13.33 2.05
CA SER A 23 0.98 13.27 1.33
C SER A 23 0.11 14.49 1.59
N ILE A 24 0.03 14.97 2.83
CA ILE A 24 -0.71 16.20 3.18
C ILE A 24 -0.08 17.42 2.51
N PHE A 25 1.25 17.53 2.51
CA PHE A 25 1.94 18.65 1.89
C PHE A 25 1.68 18.74 0.38
N PHE A 26 1.60 17.60 -0.32
CA PHE A 26 1.36 17.54 -1.76
C PHE A 26 -0.12 17.40 -2.15
N VAL A 27 -1.06 17.35 -1.20
CA VAL A 27 -2.48 17.10 -1.48
C VAL A 27 -3.09 18.14 -2.41
N SER A 28 -2.61 19.38 -2.35
CA SER A 28 -3.08 20.48 -3.20
C SER A 28 -2.55 20.42 -4.63
N ASN A 29 -1.61 19.51 -4.93
CA ASN A 29 -0.95 19.43 -6.23
C ASN A 29 -1.26 18.08 -6.91
N ALA A 30 -2.44 18.01 -7.54
CA ALA A 30 -2.99 16.80 -8.15
C ALA A 30 -2.07 16.16 -9.21
N ASN A 31 -1.24 16.95 -9.88
CA ASN A 31 -0.33 16.43 -10.91
C ASN A 31 0.87 15.70 -10.32
N TRP A 32 1.33 16.11 -9.13
CA TRP A 32 2.53 15.57 -8.52
C TRP A 32 2.24 14.48 -7.50
N ILE A 33 1.05 14.45 -6.90
CA ILE A 33 0.73 13.51 -5.82
C ILE A 33 0.92 12.05 -6.24
N GLY A 34 0.56 11.67 -7.48
CA GLY A 34 0.76 10.31 -7.98
C GLY A 34 2.23 9.89 -7.98
N LEU A 35 3.11 10.73 -8.53
CA LEU A 35 4.56 10.49 -8.55
C LEU A 35 5.16 10.47 -7.13
N VAL A 36 4.67 11.35 -6.25
CA VAL A 36 5.09 11.40 -4.84
C VAL A 36 4.74 10.10 -4.13
N LEU A 37 3.55 9.54 -4.33
CA LEU A 37 3.17 8.26 -3.74
C LEU A 37 4.02 7.09 -4.27
N ILE A 38 4.36 7.08 -5.56
CA ILE A 38 5.29 6.09 -6.12
C ILE A 38 6.68 6.22 -5.47
N ALA A 39 7.17 7.44 -5.28
CA ALA A 39 8.45 7.68 -4.61
C ALA A 39 8.41 7.22 -3.14
N LEU A 40 7.30 7.47 -2.43
CA LEU A 40 7.09 7.00 -1.06
C LEU A 40 7.02 5.47 -0.98
N ALA A 41 6.45 4.79 -1.97
CA ALA A 41 6.52 3.33 -2.06
C ALA A 41 7.98 2.84 -2.15
N GLY A 42 8.80 3.51 -2.95
CA GLY A 42 10.24 3.26 -3.02
C GLY A 42 10.93 3.47 -1.66
N LEU A 43 10.57 4.54 -0.94
CA LEU A 43 11.09 4.83 0.40
C LEU A 43 10.68 3.75 1.42
N CYS A 44 9.45 3.25 1.38
CA CYS A 44 9.02 2.11 2.19
C CYS A 44 9.94 0.90 1.94
N LEU A 45 10.14 0.52 0.69
CA LEU A 45 11.01 -0.61 0.34
C LEU A 45 12.47 -0.37 0.73
N ALA A 46 12.99 0.86 0.60
CA ALA A 46 14.33 1.21 1.02
C ALA A 46 14.53 1.06 2.54
N SER A 47 13.47 1.28 3.35
CA SER A 47 13.52 1.10 4.80
C SER A 47 13.80 -0.36 5.24
N LEU A 48 13.69 -1.33 4.33
CA LEU A 48 14.01 -2.74 4.58
C LEU A 48 15.51 -3.04 4.47
N ILE A 49 16.29 -2.18 3.82
CA ILE A 49 17.73 -2.36 3.59
C ILE A 49 18.51 -2.52 4.91
N PRO A 50 18.32 -1.68 5.95
CA PRO A 50 19.01 -1.83 7.23
C PRO A 50 18.73 -3.16 7.93
N PHE A 51 17.60 -3.80 7.62
CA PHE A 51 17.18 -5.06 8.20
C PHE A 51 17.61 -6.28 7.37
N LYS A 52 18.34 -6.07 6.27
CA LYS A 52 18.81 -7.13 5.35
C LYS A 52 17.67 -8.01 4.81
N VAL A 53 16.48 -7.45 4.67
CA VAL A 53 15.31 -8.15 4.13
C VAL A 53 15.41 -8.17 2.61
N LYS A 54 15.24 -9.35 2.00
CA LYS A 54 15.24 -9.51 0.54
C LYS A 54 13.91 -9.05 -0.04
N LEU A 55 13.94 -8.24 -1.10
CA LEU A 55 12.72 -7.75 -1.75
C LEU A 55 11.78 -8.88 -2.22
N LYS A 56 12.36 -10.00 -2.66
CA LYS A 56 11.58 -11.18 -3.09
C LYS A 56 10.65 -11.73 -2.01
N THR A 57 10.97 -11.53 -0.73
CA THR A 57 10.14 -12.03 0.38
C THR A 57 8.95 -11.12 0.71
N VAL A 58 8.92 -9.89 0.20
CA VAL A 58 7.82 -8.93 0.40
C VAL A 58 6.99 -8.72 -0.87
N LEU A 59 7.39 -9.30 -2.00
CA LEU A 59 6.62 -9.25 -3.25
C LEU A 59 5.14 -9.65 -3.09
N PRO A 60 4.79 -10.74 -2.37
CA PRO A 60 3.39 -11.10 -2.16
C PRO A 60 2.57 -9.96 -1.55
N ASP A 61 3.11 -9.31 -0.52
CA ASP A 61 2.46 -8.20 0.18
C ASP A 61 2.39 -6.93 -0.69
N ILE A 62 3.40 -6.70 -1.56
CA ILE A 62 3.38 -5.58 -2.51
C ILE A 62 2.29 -5.77 -3.55
N PHE A 63 2.17 -6.97 -4.13
CA PHE A 63 1.12 -7.28 -5.11
C PHE A 63 -0.27 -7.17 -4.49
N PHE A 64 -0.44 -7.64 -3.25
CA PHE A 64 -1.66 -7.46 -2.47
C PHE A 64 -2.02 -5.97 -2.37
N GLY A 65 -1.11 -5.15 -1.85
CA GLY A 65 -1.39 -3.73 -1.64
C GLY A 65 -1.64 -2.96 -2.94
N LEU A 66 -0.97 -3.36 -4.03
CA LEU A 66 -1.15 -2.76 -5.34
C LEU A 66 -2.54 -3.00 -5.91
N ILE A 67 -3.07 -4.22 -5.79
CA ILE A 67 -4.43 -4.56 -6.20
C ILE A 67 -5.43 -3.83 -5.31
N ASP A 68 -5.22 -3.94 -3.99
CA ASP A 68 -6.12 -3.41 -2.99
C ASP A 68 -6.33 -1.89 -3.17
N ASN A 69 -5.24 -1.14 -3.01
CA ASN A 69 -5.32 0.31 -2.99
C ASN A 69 -5.38 0.93 -4.39
N GLY A 70 -4.99 0.19 -5.43
CA GLY A 70 -5.16 0.60 -6.82
C GLY A 70 -6.64 0.63 -7.20
N ILE A 71 -7.37 -0.47 -6.97
CA ILE A 71 -8.81 -0.50 -7.24
C ILE A 71 -9.56 0.48 -6.32
N LEU A 72 -9.16 0.58 -5.05
CA LEU A 72 -9.73 1.54 -4.10
C LEU A 72 -9.60 2.98 -4.62
N ALA A 73 -8.41 3.37 -5.12
CA ALA A 73 -8.19 4.71 -5.65
C ALA A 73 -9.13 5.02 -6.82
N ILE A 74 -9.36 4.06 -7.72
CA ILE A 74 -10.32 4.20 -8.82
C ILE A 74 -11.72 4.46 -8.26
N LEU A 75 -12.18 3.64 -7.31
CA LEU A 75 -13.52 3.77 -6.71
C LEU A 75 -13.68 5.10 -5.95
N ALA A 76 -12.64 5.56 -5.26
CA ALA A 76 -12.63 6.85 -4.57
C ALA A 76 -12.71 8.03 -5.56
N ILE A 77 -12.00 7.97 -6.70
CA ILE A 77 -12.07 9.00 -7.75
C ILE A 77 -13.47 9.04 -8.37
N PHE A 78 -14.03 7.89 -8.77
CA PHE A 78 -15.39 7.81 -9.31
C PHE A 78 -16.43 8.30 -8.30
N GLY A 79 -16.30 7.89 -7.04
CA GLY A 79 -17.14 8.39 -5.96
C GLY A 79 -17.02 9.91 -5.81
N GLY A 80 -15.81 10.45 -5.86
CA GLY A 80 -15.55 11.89 -5.86
C GLY A 80 -16.23 12.63 -6.99
N HIS A 81 -16.15 12.08 -8.21
CA HIS A 81 -16.76 12.66 -9.40
C HIS A 81 -18.29 12.75 -9.30
N PHE A 82 -18.97 11.71 -8.81
CA PHE A 82 -20.44 11.70 -8.75
C PHE A 82 -21.04 12.28 -7.46
N GLY A 83 -20.36 12.14 -6.33
CA GLY A 83 -20.89 12.49 -5.00
C GLY A 83 -20.05 13.50 -4.23
N GLY A 84 -19.07 14.14 -4.87
CA GLY A 84 -18.13 15.03 -4.22
C GLY A 84 -17.38 14.34 -3.08
N VAL A 85 -17.09 15.06 -2.00
CA VAL A 85 -16.35 14.52 -0.85
C VAL A 85 -17.07 13.30 -0.23
N ALA A 86 -18.40 13.34 -0.11
CA ALA A 86 -19.16 12.22 0.45
C ALA A 86 -19.05 10.96 -0.43
N GLY A 87 -19.15 11.13 -1.75
CA GLY A 87 -18.96 10.03 -2.69
C GLY A 87 -17.53 9.49 -2.67
N ALA A 88 -16.50 10.33 -2.54
CA ALA A 88 -15.11 9.89 -2.40
C ALA A 88 -14.87 9.08 -1.12
N ILE A 89 -15.45 9.50 0.01
CA ILE A 89 -15.38 8.76 1.27
C ILE A 89 -16.08 7.41 1.14
N ILE A 90 -17.30 7.37 0.56
CA ILE A 90 -18.02 6.11 0.33
C ILE A 90 -17.23 5.20 -0.61
N GLY A 91 -16.72 5.75 -1.72
CA GLY A 91 -15.87 5.02 -2.67
C GLY A 91 -14.62 4.46 -2.01
N GLY A 92 -13.98 5.21 -1.11
CA GLY A 92 -12.83 4.75 -0.32
C GLY A 92 -13.19 3.66 0.70
N VAL A 93 -14.25 3.85 1.50
CA VAL A 93 -14.64 2.91 2.57
C VAL A 93 -15.22 1.62 2.00
N VAL A 94 -16.18 1.73 1.08
CA VAL A 94 -16.79 0.58 0.41
C VAL A 94 -15.79 -0.08 -0.52
N GLY A 95 -14.99 0.73 -1.23
CA GLY A 95 -13.89 0.24 -2.05
C GLY A 95 -12.94 -0.62 -1.24
N ASN A 96 -12.45 -0.12 -0.10
CA ASN A 96 -11.59 -0.89 0.81
C ASN A 96 -12.18 -2.24 1.18
N ALA A 97 -13.46 -2.31 1.56
CA ALA A 97 -14.08 -3.58 1.92
C ALA A 97 -14.12 -4.58 0.74
N ILE A 98 -14.41 -4.10 -0.47
CA ILE A 98 -14.43 -4.92 -1.69
C ILE A 98 -13.01 -5.39 -2.03
N THR A 99 -12.05 -4.46 -1.99
CA THR A 99 -10.68 -4.70 -2.42
C THR A 99 -9.92 -5.57 -1.43
N ASP A 100 -10.14 -5.42 -0.13
CA ASP A 100 -9.66 -6.36 0.90
C ASP A 100 -10.22 -7.77 0.67
N GLY A 101 -11.49 -7.89 0.28
CA GLY A 101 -12.10 -9.19 -0.06
C GLY A 101 -11.42 -9.85 -1.26
N ILE A 102 -11.21 -9.09 -2.34
CA ILE A 102 -10.53 -9.57 -3.55
C ILE A 102 -9.07 -9.90 -3.26
N ALA A 103 -8.33 -8.97 -2.67
CA ALA A 103 -6.92 -9.11 -2.34
C ALA A 103 -6.70 -10.25 -1.32
N GLY A 104 -7.66 -10.47 -0.41
CA GLY A 104 -7.69 -11.58 0.53
C GLY A 104 -7.72 -12.96 -0.14
N ILE A 105 -8.40 -13.10 -1.29
CA ILE A 105 -8.36 -14.34 -2.10
C ILE A 105 -6.92 -14.62 -2.56
N PHE A 106 -6.21 -13.60 -3.04
CA PHE A 106 -4.82 -13.73 -3.47
C PHE A 106 -3.89 -14.02 -2.28
N GLU A 107 -4.08 -13.32 -1.16
CA GLU A 107 -3.32 -13.55 0.07
C GLU A 107 -3.48 -14.98 0.58
N GLY A 108 -4.71 -15.47 0.63
CA GLY A 108 -5.05 -16.84 1.04
C GLY A 108 -4.47 -17.88 0.08
N HIS A 109 -4.65 -17.72 -1.23
CA HIS A 109 -4.10 -18.64 -2.21
C HIS A 109 -2.56 -18.72 -2.15
N MET A 110 -1.89 -17.58 -1.95
CA MET A 110 -0.43 -17.56 -1.80
C MET A 110 0.04 -18.22 -0.51
N ALA A 111 -0.69 -18.02 0.59
CA ALA A 111 -0.42 -18.67 1.88
C ALA A 111 -0.57 -20.20 1.76
N GLU A 112 -1.66 -20.68 1.16
CA GLU A 112 -1.90 -22.11 0.90
C GLU A 112 -0.77 -22.72 0.06
N LYS A 113 -0.40 -22.08 -1.04
CA LYS A 113 0.66 -22.55 -1.95
C LYS A 113 2.05 -22.59 -1.30
N LEU A 114 2.35 -21.68 -0.37
CA LEU A 114 3.58 -21.71 0.43
C LEU A 114 3.57 -22.86 1.43
N ARG A 115 2.40 -23.11 2.06
CA ARG A 115 2.19 -24.20 3.01
C ARG A 115 2.32 -25.58 2.34
N GLU A 116 1.75 -25.75 1.14
CA GLU A 116 1.91 -26.96 0.32
C GLU A 116 3.37 -27.26 -0.04
N ARG A 117 4.21 -26.22 -0.15
CA ARG A 117 5.64 -26.34 -0.45
C ARG A 117 6.52 -26.52 0.79
N PHE A 118 5.92 -26.68 1.98
CA PHE A 118 6.61 -26.73 3.27
C PHE A 118 7.54 -25.52 3.49
N ILE A 119 7.25 -24.39 2.85
CA ILE A 119 8.00 -23.15 3.05
C ILE A 119 7.40 -22.51 4.30
N PRO A 120 8.16 -22.34 5.40
CA PRO A 120 7.65 -21.67 6.58
C PRO A 120 7.21 -20.26 6.19
N GLU A 121 6.01 -19.87 6.62
CA GLU A 121 5.53 -18.49 6.50
C GLU A 121 6.40 -17.57 7.37
N GLU A 122 7.61 -17.22 6.89
CA GLU A 122 8.45 -16.22 7.55
C GLU A 122 7.95 -14.80 7.27
N ARG A 123 6.63 -14.58 7.42
CA ARG A 123 6.02 -13.26 7.47
C ARG A 123 6.35 -12.61 8.80
N THR A 124 7.54 -12.02 8.90
CA THR A 124 7.85 -11.14 10.03
C THR A 124 6.99 -9.89 9.95
N MET A 125 6.55 -9.35 11.08
CA MET A 125 5.74 -8.11 11.16
C MET A 125 6.27 -6.99 10.26
N LEU A 126 7.59 -6.75 10.24
CA LEU A 126 8.22 -5.73 9.39
C LEU A 126 8.01 -5.98 7.89
N LYS A 127 8.21 -7.22 7.43
CA LYS A 127 8.06 -7.62 6.02
C LYS A 127 6.63 -7.34 5.54
N SER A 128 5.63 -7.82 6.28
CA SER A 128 4.23 -7.69 5.88
C SER A 128 3.75 -6.24 5.96
N ALA A 129 4.07 -5.52 7.05
CA ALA A 129 3.67 -4.12 7.19
C ALA A 129 4.27 -3.23 6.08
N VAL A 130 5.59 -3.30 5.87
CA VAL A 130 6.25 -2.46 4.86
C VAL A 130 5.88 -2.89 3.44
N GLY A 131 5.71 -4.19 3.19
CA GLY A 131 5.28 -4.71 1.90
C GLY A 131 3.89 -4.23 1.51
N LYS A 132 2.90 -4.35 2.41
CA LYS A 132 1.54 -3.86 2.17
C LYS A 132 1.52 -2.34 2.00
N MET A 133 2.19 -1.59 2.87
CA MET A 133 2.30 -0.13 2.74
C MET A 133 2.90 0.30 1.39
N ALA A 134 4.00 -0.33 0.97
CA ALA A 134 4.63 -0.02 -0.31
C ALA A 134 3.71 -0.36 -1.49
N GLY A 135 3.02 -1.52 -1.44
CA GLY A 135 2.05 -1.92 -2.44
C GLY A 135 0.89 -0.93 -2.55
N CYS A 136 0.30 -0.53 -1.43
CA CYS A 136 -0.82 0.41 -1.38
C CYS A 136 -0.45 1.79 -1.93
N LEU A 137 0.74 2.30 -1.58
CA LEU A 137 1.25 3.57 -2.11
C LEU A 137 1.55 3.49 -3.61
N LEU A 138 2.11 2.37 -4.07
CA LEU A 138 2.42 2.15 -5.48
C LEU A 138 1.13 2.05 -6.31
N GLY A 139 0.15 1.26 -5.87
CA GLY A 139 -1.13 1.07 -6.56
C GLY A 139 -1.90 2.39 -6.69
N ALA A 140 -2.10 3.09 -5.57
CA ALA A 140 -2.77 4.40 -5.60
C ALA A 140 -1.96 5.45 -6.38
N GLY A 141 -0.62 5.45 -6.25
CA GLY A 141 0.26 6.37 -6.95
C GLY A 141 0.21 6.21 -8.47
N VAL A 142 0.19 4.98 -8.97
CA VAL A 142 0.02 4.70 -10.41
C VAL A 142 -1.34 5.19 -10.90
N VAL A 143 -2.42 4.89 -10.18
CA VAL A 143 -3.77 5.34 -10.56
C VAL A 143 -3.86 6.86 -10.59
N LEU A 144 -3.34 7.54 -9.58
CA LEU A 144 -3.35 9.01 -9.52
C LEU A 144 -2.46 9.65 -10.58
N ALA A 145 -1.31 9.05 -10.90
CA ALA A 145 -0.44 9.50 -11.99
C ALA A 145 -1.09 9.31 -13.38
N VAL A 146 -1.91 8.28 -13.56
CA VAL A 146 -2.70 8.12 -14.79
C VAL A 146 -3.85 9.12 -14.82
N ASN A 147 -4.54 9.33 -13.69
CA ASN A 147 -5.65 10.27 -13.61
C ASN A 147 -5.22 11.71 -13.93
N SER A 148 -4.03 12.12 -13.49
CA SER A 148 -3.50 13.46 -13.79
C SER A 148 -3.16 13.68 -15.27
N ILE A 149 -3.03 12.60 -16.07
CA ILE A 149 -2.80 12.69 -17.51
C ILE A 149 -4.14 12.67 -18.28
N VAL A 150 -5.09 11.86 -17.82
CA VAL A 150 -6.37 11.63 -18.51
C VAL A 150 -7.40 12.74 -18.20
N GLU A 151 -7.19 13.52 -17.13
CA GLU A 151 -8.09 14.60 -16.67
C GLU A 151 -9.55 14.16 -16.56
N PHE A 152 -9.75 12.98 -15.94
CA PHE A 152 -11.08 12.47 -15.62
C PHE A 152 -11.50 12.84 -14.20
#